data_AF-A0A3B9W6B1-F1
#
_entry.id   AF-A0A3B9W6B1-F1
#
_cell.length_a   1.000
_cell.length_b   1.000
_cell.length_c   1.000
_cell.angle_alpha   90.00
_cell.angle_beta   90.00
_cell.angle_gamma   90.00
#
_symmetry.space_group_name_H-M   'P 1'
#
loop_
_entity.id
_entity.type
_entity.pdbx_description
1 polymer ?
#
loop_
_entity_poly.entity_id
_entity_poly.type
_entity_poly.pdbx_seq_one_letter_code
_entity_poly.pdbx_strand_id
1 'polypeptide(L)'
;EPEILMDGSHTIERCAEVTELVLTSVFTALRHHKVILEGIILKPNMVISGSDCPTQATTQQIATMTIEVFKRTVPSAVPTINFLSGGQSEVDATVNL
;
A
#
# COMPACT_ATOMS: atom_id res chain seq x y z
N GLU A 1 -10.09 -3.57 -2.56
CA GLU A 1 -8.96 -4.12 -1.79
C GLU A 1 -7.97 -4.75 -2.77
N PRO A 2 -6.95 -4.00 -3.22
CA PRO A 2 -5.88 -4.53 -4.06
C PRO A 2 -4.67 -4.93 -3.20
N GLU A 3 -4.72 -6.08 -2.53
CA GLU A 3 -3.63 -6.58 -1.70
C GLU A 3 -2.46 -7.07 -2.55
N ILE A 4 -1.26 -6.57 -2.25
CA ILE A 4 0.01 -7.15 -2.70
C ILE A 4 0.57 -7.95 -1.52
N LEU A 5 0.74 -9.26 -1.73
CA LEU A 5 1.21 -10.16 -0.67
C LEU A 5 2.66 -9.86 -0.30
N MET A 6 2.96 -10.00 0.99
CA MET A 6 4.31 -9.81 1.52
C MET A 6 5.25 -11.00 1.24
N ASP A 7 4.74 -12.08 0.65
CA ASP A 7 5.53 -13.31 0.45
C ASP A 7 6.78 -13.08 -0.41
N GLY A 8 7.89 -13.70 0.01
CA GLY A 8 9.15 -13.76 -0.72
C GLY A 8 10.23 -12.78 -0.25
N SER A 9 11.33 -12.71 -1.00
CA SER A 9 12.57 -12.04 -0.58
C SER A 9 12.78 -10.66 -1.20
N HIS A 10 11.70 -10.01 -1.65
CA HIS A 10 11.77 -8.73 -2.36
C HIS A 10 12.06 -7.56 -1.40
N THR A 11 12.73 -6.52 -1.88
CA THR A 11 13.01 -5.32 -1.09
C THR A 11 11.79 -4.40 -1.01
N ILE A 12 11.81 -3.44 -0.08
CA ILE A 12 10.76 -2.43 0.06
C ILE A 12 10.61 -1.57 -1.20
N GLU A 13 11.69 -1.29 -1.93
CA GLU A 13 11.66 -0.55 -3.19
C GLU A 13 10.86 -1.30 -4.26
N ARG A 14 11.03 -2.63 -4.30
CA ARG A 14 10.26 -3.46 -5.23
C ARG A 14 8.77 -3.48 -4.87
N CYS A 15 8.45 -3.56 -3.58
CA CYS A 15 7.07 -3.45 -3.11
C CYS A 15 6.46 -2.09 -3.47
N ALA A 16 7.23 -1.00 -3.31
CA ALA A 16 6.79 0.35 -3.68
C ALA A 16 6.47 0.47 -5.17
N GLU A 17 7.36 -0.03 -6.03
CA GLU A 17 7.17 -0.02 -7.50
C GLU A 17 5.90 -0.76 -7.90
N VAL A 18 5.70 -1.97 -7.37
CA VAL A 18 4.52 -2.79 -7.67
C VAL A 18 3.25 -2.12 -7.11
N THR A 19 3.31 -1.54 -5.91
CA THR A 19 2.18 -0.82 -5.31
C THR A 19 1.80 0.39 -6.15
N GLU A 20 2.78 1.16 -6.64
CA GLU A 20 2.54 2.32 -7.50
C GLU A 20 1.86 1.92 -8.81
N LEU A 21 2.35 0.84 -9.45
CA LEU A 21 1.75 0.28 -10.68
C LEU A 21 0.31 -0.20 -10.47
N VAL A 22 0.08 -0.96 -9.39
CA VAL A 22 -1.23 -1.53 -9.06
C VAL A 22 -2.24 -0.42 -8.75
N LEU A 23 -1.90 0.53 -7.88
CA LEU A 23 -2.82 1.62 -7.53
C LEU A 23 -3.13 2.52 -8.72
N THR A 24 -2.15 2.82 -9.57
CA THR A 24 -2.37 3.55 -10.83
C THR A 24 -3.37 2.83 -11.73
N SER A 25 -3.23 1.51 -11.86
CA SER A 25 -4.12 0.67 -12.67
C SER A 25 -5.54 0.63 -12.08
N VAL A 26 -5.65 0.46 -10.75
CA VAL A 26 -6.93 0.46 -10.02
C VAL A 26 -7.66 1.78 -10.22
N PHE A 27 -7.03 2.93 -9.98
CA PHE A 27 -7.70 4.22 -10.13
C PHE A 27 -8.03 4.57 -11.58
N THR A 28 -7.23 4.10 -12.54
CA THR A 28 -7.57 4.18 -13.96
C THR A 28 -8.85 3.39 -14.27
N ALA A 29 -8.94 2.16 -13.78
CA ALA A 29 -10.14 1.33 -13.95
C ALA A 29 -11.38 1.95 -13.27
N LEU A 30 -11.26 2.42 -12.02
CA LEU A 30 -12.36 3.08 -11.30
C LEU A 30 -12.88 4.30 -12.07
N ARG A 31 -11.97 5.09 -12.66
CA ARG A 31 -12.35 6.23 -13.51
C ARG A 31 -13.09 5.79 -14.77
N HIS A 32 -12.61 4.76 -15.47
CA HIS A 32 -13.29 4.21 -16.66
C HIS A 32 -14.71 3.72 -16.35
N HIS A 33 -14.89 3.15 -15.16
CA HIS A 33 -16.20 2.68 -14.68
C HIS A 33 -17.05 3.77 -14.01
N LYS A 34 -16.59 5.04 -14.03
CA LYS A 34 -17.32 6.19 -13.47
C LYS A 34 -17.67 6.02 -11.99
N VAL A 35 -16.78 5.40 -11.23
CA VAL A 35 -16.95 5.24 -9.77
C VAL A 35 -16.77 6.59 -9.08
N ILE A 36 -17.68 6.91 -8.15
CA ILE A 36 -17.61 8.11 -7.30
C ILE A 36 -16.59 7.84 -6.19
N LEU A 37 -15.43 8.49 -6.24
CA LEU A 37 -14.31 8.20 -5.33
C LEU A 37 -14.59 8.66 -3.90
N GLU A 38 -15.43 9.68 -3.72
CA GLU A 38 -15.87 10.19 -2.42
C GLU A 38 -16.68 9.16 -1.62
N GLY A 39 -17.20 8.13 -2.29
CA GLY A 39 -17.97 7.05 -1.68
C GLY A 39 -17.21 5.74 -1.49
N ILE A 40 -15.90 5.69 -1.76
CA ILE A 40 -15.12 4.46 -1.61
C ILE A 40 -14.31 4.44 -0.32
N ILE A 41 -13.97 3.22 0.11
CA ILE A 41 -12.92 2.97 1.09
C ILE A 41 -11.79 2.25 0.36
N LEU A 42 -10.58 2.80 0.39
CA LEU A 42 -9.40 2.10 -0.11
C LEU A 42 -8.83 1.22 1.00
N LYS A 43 -8.61 -0.06 0.72
CA LYS A 43 -7.99 -1.01 1.65
C LYS A 43 -6.74 -1.64 1.01
N PRO A 44 -5.58 -0.95 1.06
CA PRO A 44 -4.32 -1.40 0.47
C PRO A 44 -3.38 -2.01 1.51
N ASN A 45 -2.34 -2.72 1.06
CA ASN A 45 -1.19 -3.07 1.89
C ASN A 45 -0.34 -1.81 2.23
N MET A 46 0.42 -1.88 3.32
CA MET A 46 1.57 -0.98 3.52
C MET A 46 2.70 -1.36 2.55
N VAL A 47 3.58 -0.42 2.24
CA VAL A 47 4.80 -0.69 1.46
C VAL A 47 5.87 -1.23 2.41
N ILE A 48 6.11 -2.54 2.34
CA ILE A 48 7.00 -3.28 3.25
C ILE A 48 7.98 -4.15 2.47
N SER A 49 9.05 -4.61 3.14
CA SER A 49 9.92 -5.65 2.58
C SER A 49 9.20 -6.99 2.60
N GLY A 50 9.58 -7.90 1.70
CA GLY A 50 9.03 -9.25 1.71
C GLY A 50 9.39 -10.01 2.99
N SER A 51 8.57 -10.99 3.38
CA SER A 51 8.72 -11.78 4.61
C SER A 51 10.08 -12.48 4.71
N ASP A 52 10.63 -12.89 3.58
CA ASP A 52 11.92 -13.60 3.49
C ASP A 52 13.07 -12.66 3.09
N CYS A 53 12.84 -11.34 3.07
CA CYS A 53 13.88 -10.39 2.73
C CYS A 53 14.96 -10.37 3.83
N PRO A 54 16.25 -10.54 3.50
CA PRO A 54 17.32 -10.54 4.50
C PRO A 54 17.47 -9.20 5.22
N THR A 55 16.99 -8.11 4.62
CA THR A 55 16.99 -6.77 5.20
C THR A 55 15.56 -6.28 5.31
N GLN A 56 15.02 -6.28 6.52
CA GLN A 56 13.68 -5.74 6.80
C GLN A 56 13.74 -4.22 6.92
N ALA A 57 12.76 -3.55 6.31
CA ALA A 57 12.64 -2.09 6.39
C ALA A 57 12.28 -1.63 7.81
N THR A 58 12.81 -0.48 8.21
CA THR A 58 12.40 0.17 9.45
C THR A 58 11.00 0.76 9.33
N THR A 59 10.30 0.93 10.45
CA THR A 59 9.00 1.64 10.53
C THR A 59 9.02 2.98 9.81
N GLN A 60 10.10 3.77 9.98
CA GLN A 60 10.21 5.06 9.33
C GLN A 60 10.27 4.94 7.79
N GLN A 61 10.99 3.94 7.27
CA GLN A 61 11.05 3.68 5.83
C GLN A 61 9.69 3.21 5.30
N ILE A 62 9.01 2.32 6.02
CA ILE A 62 7.65 1.85 5.69
C ILE A 62 6.69 3.03 5.58
N ALA A 63 6.64 3.89 6.60
CA ALA A 63 5.77 5.06 6.62
C ALA A 63 6.09 6.03 5.47
N THR A 64 7.37 6.38 5.29
CA THR A 64 7.81 7.31 4.24
C THR A 64 7.43 6.79 2.85
N MET A 65 7.80 5.54 2.51
CA MET A 65 7.56 5.00 1.18
C MET A 65 6.09 4.74 0.91
N THR A 66 5.32 4.30 1.92
CA THR A 66 3.87 4.12 1.79
C THR A 66 3.19 5.44 1.45
N ILE A 67 3.49 6.51 2.20
CA ILE A 67 2.89 7.83 1.97
C ILE A 67 3.34 8.43 0.64
N GLU A 68 4.59 8.23 0.23
CA GLU A 68 5.08 8.68 -1.08
C GLU A 68 4.32 8.02 -2.23
N VAL A 69 4.16 6.68 -2.21
CA VAL A 69 3.40 5.96 -3.23
C VAL A 69 1.95 6.43 -3.27
N PHE A 70 1.32 6.65 -2.11
CA PHE A 70 -0.06 7.12 -2.07
C PHE A 70 -0.22 8.53 -2.60
N LYS A 71 0.70 9.45 -2.28
CA LYS A 71 0.72 10.81 -2.84
C LYS A 71 0.85 10.81 -4.36
N ARG A 72 1.51 9.81 -4.95
CA ARG A 72 1.66 9.67 -6.41
C ARG A 72 0.42 9.07 -7.09
N THR A 73 -0.35 8.24 -6.38
CA THR A 73 -1.34 7.35 -7.03
C THR A 73 -2.78 7.51 -6.57
N VAL A 74 -3.02 7.91 -5.31
CA VAL A 74 -4.35 7.97 -4.70
C VAL A 74 -4.93 9.39 -4.88
N PRO A 75 -6.04 9.57 -5.62
CA PRO A 75 -6.70 10.87 -5.72
C PRO A 75 -7.21 11.35 -4.35
N SER A 76 -7.05 12.64 -4.06
CA SER A 76 -7.49 13.24 -2.79
C SER A 76 -9.01 13.18 -2.53
N ALA A 77 -9.81 12.81 -3.53
CA ALA A 77 -11.25 12.57 -3.39
C ALA A 77 -11.56 11.29 -2.61
N VAL A 78 -10.61 10.35 -2.49
CA VAL A 78 -10.79 9.15 -1.68
C VAL A 78 -10.77 9.53 -0.19
N PRO A 79 -11.86 9.31 0.56
CA PRO A 79 -11.99 9.84 1.91
C PRO A 79 -11.18 9.07 2.96
N THR A 80 -10.99 7.76 2.77
CA THR A 80 -10.31 6.92 3.76
C THR A 80 -9.41 5.87 3.12
N ILE A 81 -8.30 5.61 3.79
CA ILE A 81 -7.39 4.50 3.53
C ILE A 81 -7.33 3.65 4.79
N ASN A 82 -7.85 2.43 4.72
CA ASN A 82 -7.93 1.50 5.84
C ASN A 82 -6.93 0.38 5.56
N PHE A 83 -5.75 0.40 6.16
CA PHE A 83 -4.73 -0.61 5.87
C PHE A 83 -5.17 -2.03 6.25
N LEU A 84 -4.73 -3.00 5.46
CA LEU A 84 -4.65 -4.40 5.88
C LEU A 84 -3.33 -4.64 6.61
N SER A 85 -3.35 -5.45 7.68
CA SER A 85 -2.13 -5.81 8.41
C SER A 85 -1.26 -6.80 7.64
N GLY A 86 -1.85 -7.57 6.71
CA GLY A 86 -1.11 -8.36 5.71
C GLY A 86 -0.19 -9.44 6.28
N GLY A 87 -0.41 -9.89 7.53
CA GLY A 87 0.44 -10.87 8.22
C GLY A 87 1.43 -10.28 9.23
N GLN A 88 1.48 -8.94 9.37
CA GLN A 88 2.23 -8.28 10.45
C GLN A 88 1.70 -8.68 11.83
N SER A 89 2.59 -8.66 12.83
CA SER A 89 2.16 -8.78 14.24
C SER A 89 1.28 -7.59 14.65
N GLU A 90 0.49 -7.74 15.70
CA GLU A 90 -0.35 -6.65 16.23
C GLU A 90 0.47 -5.40 16.57
N VAL A 91 1.67 -5.59 17.13
CA VAL A 91 2.58 -4.51 17.51
C VAL A 91 3.13 -3.82 16.26
N ASP A 92 3.61 -4.58 15.29
CA ASP A 92 4.20 -4.02 14.07
C ASP A 92 3.16 -3.25 13.25
N ALA A 93 1.96 -3.83 13.09
CA ALA A 93 0.86 -3.18 12.38
C ALA A 93 0.44 -1.86 13.06
N THR A 94 0.52 -1.79 14.39
CA THR A 94 0.21 -0.58 15.16
C THR A 94 1.31 0.47 15.04
N VAL A 95 2.58 0.07 15.09
CA VAL A 95 3.72 0.99 15.04
C VAL A 95 3.93 1.56 13.62
N ASN A 96 3.56 0.81 12.58
CA ASN A 96 3.68 1.24 11.19
C ASN A 96 2.53 2.13 10.69
N LEU A 97 1.41 2.21 11.42
CA LEU A 97 0.24 3.03 11.09
C LEU A 97 0.43 4.50 11.49
#